data_AF-A0A8B7JJM2-F1
#
_entry.id   AF-A0A8B7JJM2-F1
#
_cell.length_a   1.000
_cell.length_b   1.000
_cell.length_c   1.000
_cell.angle_alpha   90.00
_cell.angle_beta   90.00
_cell.angle_gamma   90.00
#
_symmetry.space_group_name_H-M   'P 1'
#
loop_
_entity.id
_entity.type
_entity.pdbx_description
1 polymer ?
#
loop_
_entity_poly.entity_id
_entity_poly.type
_entity_poly.pdbx_seq_one_letter_code
_entity_poly.pdbx_strand_id
1 'polypeptide(L)'
;VSIYAIPQHLNQVGYALNTAVKLLEFYQKYFLINYPLEKLDLVAIPDFQSGAMENWGLITFRETTLLYDNKTSSVRDKKLITAVIAHELAHQWFGNLVTMEWWNDLWLNEGFATFMEYFAMEEIFPELHSDEDFLNLIFKAMMKDSLNSSHPISSAVQSSQQIEEMFDALSYIKITNGTLDVKKLMKTWILHKGFPLVTVVRQGKNISVQQEKLLYRVEPENWTSDARLLLSYYFLSIKIYLQICISFPFVFRGSSIFSDAVIELPEEVEWIKFNVEMSGYYIVHYAEDWKTLIDLLKKNHTALSTKDRANLINSIFSLAGLGKESLEKAFELINYLENESSTAPLTQALFQMSLIYNLLEKKGEQQLAARVM
;
A
#
# COMPACT_ATOMS: atom_id res chain seq x y z
N VAL A 1 -6.95 -31.32 4.35
CA VAL A 1 -5.79 -30.40 4.52
C VAL A 1 -4.78 -31.10 5.41
N SER A 2 -3.51 -31.14 5.02
CA SER A 2 -2.43 -31.74 5.81
C SER A 2 -1.22 -30.80 5.85
N ILE A 3 -0.48 -30.78 6.98
CA ILE A 3 0.75 -30.03 7.10
C ILE A 3 1.92 -31.00 7.26
N TYR A 4 2.95 -30.86 6.44
CA TYR A 4 4.18 -31.65 6.50
C TYR A 4 5.35 -30.78 6.94
N ALA A 5 6.18 -31.33 7.81
CA ALA A 5 7.43 -30.74 8.27
C ALA A 5 8.41 -31.86 8.62
N ILE A 6 9.67 -31.51 8.87
CA ILE A 6 10.63 -32.48 9.41
C ILE A 6 10.17 -33.00 10.78
N PRO A 7 10.50 -34.25 11.17
CA PRO A 7 9.99 -34.85 12.40
C PRO A 7 10.19 -34.02 13.67
N GLN A 8 11.28 -33.25 13.73
CA GLN A 8 11.66 -32.41 14.86
C GLN A 8 10.73 -31.19 15.05
N HIS A 9 10.03 -30.77 14.00
CA HIS A 9 9.19 -29.57 13.99
C HIS A 9 7.68 -29.88 13.94
N LEU A 10 7.28 -31.16 14.05
CA LEU A 10 5.86 -31.55 13.98
C LEU A 10 4.99 -30.94 15.10
N ASN A 11 5.58 -30.54 16.22
CA ASN A 11 4.86 -29.82 17.28
C ASN A 11 4.49 -28.37 16.91
N GLN A 12 5.03 -27.83 15.81
CA GLN A 12 4.82 -26.44 15.37
C GLN A 12 3.76 -26.30 14.26
N VAL A 13 3.22 -27.41 13.75
CA VAL A 13 2.30 -27.39 12.58
C VAL A 13 0.85 -27.06 12.94
N GLY A 14 0.48 -27.14 14.22
CA GLY A 14 -0.91 -27.06 14.66
C GLY A 14 -1.58 -25.72 14.31
N TYR A 15 -0.82 -24.62 14.37
CA TYR A 15 -1.33 -23.30 14.00
C TYR A 15 -1.66 -23.23 12.51
N ALA A 16 -0.72 -23.62 11.64
CA ALA A 16 -0.91 -23.62 10.19
C ALA A 16 -2.08 -24.48 9.75
N LEU A 17 -2.27 -25.67 10.35
CA LEU A 17 -3.40 -26.54 10.03
C LEU A 17 -4.73 -25.85 10.29
N ASN A 18 -4.89 -25.23 11.46
CA ASN A 18 -6.11 -24.52 11.84
C ASN A 18 -6.37 -23.32 10.90
N THR A 19 -5.33 -22.53 10.65
CA THR A 19 -5.40 -21.36 9.76
C THR A 19 -5.78 -21.75 8.34
N ALA A 20 -5.11 -22.76 7.76
CA ALA A 20 -5.40 -23.23 6.41
C ALA A 20 -6.82 -23.78 6.25
N VAL A 21 -7.33 -24.52 7.25
CA VAL A 21 -8.72 -25.03 7.21
C VAL A 21 -9.72 -23.88 7.19
N LYS A 22 -9.57 -22.90 8.09
CA LYS A 22 -10.46 -21.72 8.15
C LYS A 22 -10.46 -20.91 6.85
N LEU A 23 -9.26 -20.64 6.31
CA LEU A 23 -9.10 -19.89 5.07
C LEU A 23 -9.67 -20.64 3.86
N LEU A 24 -9.45 -21.95 3.76
CA LEU A 24 -9.99 -22.74 2.65
C LEU A 24 -11.52 -22.79 2.70
N GLU A 25 -12.11 -22.93 3.89
CA GLU A 25 -13.56 -22.82 4.04
C GLU A 25 -14.10 -21.44 3.66
N PHE A 26 -13.40 -20.38 4.06
CA PHE A 26 -13.77 -19.01 3.72
C PHE A 26 -13.73 -18.78 2.21
N TYR A 27 -12.63 -19.12 1.53
CA TYR A 27 -12.51 -18.89 0.09
C TYR A 27 -13.55 -19.67 -0.72
N GLN A 28 -13.84 -20.92 -0.35
CA GLN A 28 -14.90 -21.69 -1.02
C GLN A 28 -16.28 -21.03 -0.87
N LYS A 29 -16.60 -20.53 0.33
CA LYS A 29 -17.87 -19.82 0.60
C LYS A 29 -17.92 -18.47 -0.10
N TYR A 30 -16.82 -17.73 -0.08
CA TYR A 30 -16.73 -16.38 -0.63
C TYR A 30 -16.78 -16.37 -2.16
N PHE A 31 -16.04 -17.28 -2.82
CA PHE A 31 -16.02 -17.38 -4.28
C PHE A 31 -17.18 -18.19 -4.85
N LEU A 32 -17.96 -18.89 -4.00
CA LEU A 32 -19.02 -19.82 -4.41
C LEU A 32 -18.51 -20.92 -5.37
N ILE A 33 -17.23 -21.26 -5.25
CA ILE A 33 -16.54 -22.26 -6.06
C ILE A 33 -15.77 -23.15 -5.09
N ASN A 34 -16.08 -24.45 -5.09
CA ASN A 34 -15.38 -25.42 -4.25
C ASN A 34 -13.93 -25.60 -4.72
N TYR A 35 -13.05 -25.90 -3.77
CA TYR A 35 -11.71 -26.36 -4.11
C TYR A 35 -11.82 -27.73 -4.79
N PRO A 36 -11.24 -27.92 -6.00
CA PRO A 36 -11.61 -29.05 -6.85
C PRO A 36 -10.87 -30.35 -6.53
N LEU A 37 -9.77 -30.32 -5.77
CA LEU A 37 -8.98 -31.51 -5.44
C LEU A 37 -9.42 -32.13 -4.11
N GLU A 38 -9.26 -33.44 -3.97
CA GLU A 38 -9.64 -34.17 -2.75
C GLU A 38 -8.76 -33.82 -1.53
N LYS A 39 -7.56 -33.31 -1.79
CA LYS A 39 -6.60 -32.92 -0.75
C LYS A 39 -5.90 -31.60 -1.06
N LEU A 40 -5.37 -31.00 -0.01
CA LEU A 40 -4.47 -29.85 -0.05
C LEU A 40 -3.41 -30.06 1.02
N ASP A 41 -2.15 -30.15 0.59
CA ASP A 41 -1.00 -30.31 1.48
C ASP A 41 -0.18 -29.02 1.52
N LEU A 42 0.29 -28.64 2.71
CA LEU A 42 1.21 -27.53 2.93
C LEU A 42 2.50 -28.10 3.51
N VAL A 43 3.64 -27.84 2.88
CA VAL A 43 4.92 -28.47 3.24
C VAL A 43 5.94 -27.41 3.63
N ALA A 44 6.46 -27.51 4.86
CA ALA A 44 7.60 -26.72 5.31
C ALA A 44 8.90 -27.35 4.76
N ILE A 45 9.60 -26.62 3.90
CA ILE A 45 10.87 -27.01 3.29
C ILE A 45 12.01 -26.26 4.00
N PRO A 46 13.04 -26.96 4.54
CA PRO A 46 14.18 -26.33 5.22
C PRO A 46 14.93 -25.33 4.34
N ASP A 47 15.21 -25.73 3.09
CA ASP A 47 15.92 -24.92 2.11
C ASP A 47 14.97 -24.50 0.97
N PHE A 48 14.42 -23.30 1.07
CA PHE A 48 13.46 -22.78 0.09
C PHE A 48 13.78 -21.32 -0.25
N GLN A 49 13.81 -20.98 -1.55
CA GLN A 49 14.28 -19.67 -2.03
C GLN A 49 13.27 -18.54 -1.83
N SER A 50 11.97 -18.83 -1.92
CA SER A 50 10.87 -17.85 -1.83
C SER A 50 10.17 -17.91 -0.47
N GLY A 51 9.14 -17.08 -0.24
CA GLY A 51 8.33 -17.18 0.99
C GLY A 51 7.51 -18.47 1.02
N ALA A 52 6.80 -18.72 -0.08
CA ALA A 52 6.07 -19.94 -0.38
C ALA A 52 5.89 -20.07 -1.92
N MET A 53 5.15 -21.09 -2.37
CA MET A 53 4.78 -21.32 -3.77
C MET A 53 3.54 -22.20 -3.84
N GLU A 54 2.60 -21.82 -4.70
CA GLU A 54 1.19 -22.19 -4.68
C GLU A 54 0.84 -23.53 -5.36
N ASN A 55 1.83 -24.40 -5.58
CA ASN A 55 1.67 -25.60 -6.41
C ASN A 55 0.39 -26.37 -6.07
N TRP A 56 -0.47 -26.63 -7.07
CA TRP A 56 -1.85 -27.05 -6.85
C TRP A 56 -1.94 -28.39 -6.11
N GLY A 57 -2.47 -28.36 -4.89
CA GLY A 57 -2.59 -29.52 -4.00
C GLY A 57 -1.34 -29.86 -3.17
N LEU A 58 -0.23 -29.14 -3.37
CA LEU A 58 1.03 -29.30 -2.63
C LEU A 58 1.77 -27.95 -2.49
N ILE A 59 1.24 -27.05 -1.66
CA ILE A 59 1.83 -25.74 -1.45
C ILE A 59 3.12 -25.89 -0.63
N THR A 60 4.20 -25.24 -1.06
CA THR A 60 5.51 -25.32 -0.42
C THR A 60 5.87 -24.01 0.26
N PHE A 61 6.42 -24.08 1.47
CA PHE A 61 6.74 -22.91 2.30
C PHE A 61 8.17 -22.99 2.82
N ARG A 62 8.78 -21.84 3.12
CA ARG A 62 9.86 -21.82 4.11
C ARG A 62 9.33 -22.22 5.49
N GLU A 63 10.19 -22.78 6.33
CA GLU A 63 9.83 -23.08 7.73
C GLU A 63 9.30 -21.85 8.47
N THR A 64 9.92 -20.68 8.27
CA THR A 64 9.55 -19.42 8.92
C THR A 64 8.20 -18.86 8.50
N THR A 65 7.61 -19.33 7.40
CA THR A 65 6.32 -18.87 6.87
C THR A 65 5.20 -19.89 7.06
N LEU A 66 5.47 -21.06 7.65
CA LEU A 66 4.47 -22.08 7.94
C LEU A 66 4.47 -22.55 9.40
N LEU A 67 5.63 -22.63 10.05
CA LEU A 67 5.76 -23.24 11.38
C LEU A 67 5.65 -22.18 12.49
N TYR A 68 4.85 -22.48 13.52
CA TYR A 68 4.64 -21.58 14.66
C TYR A 68 4.90 -22.28 15.98
N ASP A 69 5.81 -21.71 16.79
CA ASP A 69 6.09 -22.16 18.15
C ASP A 69 5.58 -21.14 19.17
N ASN A 70 4.66 -21.57 20.04
CA ASN A 70 4.11 -20.74 21.11
C ASN A 70 5.16 -20.16 22.07
N LYS A 71 6.37 -20.74 22.13
CA LYS A 71 7.45 -20.28 23.03
C LYS A 71 8.37 -19.25 22.40
N THR A 72 8.60 -19.33 21.10
CA THR A 72 9.65 -18.55 20.42
C THR A 72 9.13 -17.65 19.31
N SER A 73 8.00 -17.99 18.68
CA SER A 73 7.40 -17.19 17.62
C SER A 73 6.71 -15.96 18.19
N SER A 74 7.05 -14.81 17.63
CA SER A 74 6.46 -13.52 17.99
C SER A 74 5.05 -13.35 17.40
N VAL A 75 4.36 -12.30 17.83
CA VAL A 75 3.09 -11.87 17.21
C VAL A 75 3.28 -11.52 15.73
N ARG A 76 4.43 -10.94 15.37
CA ARG A 76 4.78 -10.63 13.98
C ARG A 76 4.91 -11.90 13.15
N ASP A 77 5.53 -12.95 13.69
CA ASP A 77 5.67 -14.24 13.00
C ASP A 77 4.30 -14.89 12.79
N LYS A 78 3.42 -14.83 13.80
CA LYS A 78 2.04 -15.31 13.71
C LYS A 78 1.27 -14.62 12.57
N LYS A 79 1.42 -13.29 12.47
CA LYS A 79 0.81 -12.48 11.42
C LYS A 79 1.36 -12.83 10.04
N LEU A 80 2.68 -12.94 9.90
CA LEU A 80 3.35 -13.33 8.66
C LEU A 80 2.91 -14.73 8.19
N ILE A 81 2.89 -15.73 9.08
CA ILE A 81 2.46 -17.09 8.74
C ILE A 81 1.00 -17.09 8.25
N THR A 82 0.13 -16.35 8.94
CA THR A 82 -1.28 -16.25 8.56
C THR A 82 -1.44 -15.59 7.19
N ALA A 83 -0.71 -14.49 6.95
CA ALA A 83 -0.67 -13.78 5.68
C ALA A 83 -0.23 -14.69 4.53
N VAL A 84 0.92 -15.35 4.66
CA VAL A 84 1.45 -16.23 3.60
C VAL A 84 0.50 -17.41 3.35
N ILE A 85 -0.06 -18.05 4.39
CA ILE A 85 -1.06 -19.12 4.18
C ILE A 85 -2.30 -18.57 3.44
N ALA A 86 -2.79 -17.39 3.78
CA ALA A 86 -3.94 -16.77 3.08
C ALA A 86 -3.62 -16.50 1.61
N HIS A 87 -2.44 -15.96 1.33
CA HIS A 87 -1.92 -15.71 -0.01
C HIS A 87 -1.90 -16.97 -0.88
N GLU A 88 -1.24 -18.03 -0.40
CA GLU A 88 -1.09 -19.28 -1.15
C GLU A 88 -2.42 -20.02 -1.34
N LEU A 89 -3.35 -19.91 -0.38
CA LEU A 89 -4.69 -20.46 -0.52
C LEU A 89 -5.55 -19.67 -1.51
N ALA A 90 -5.37 -18.34 -1.61
CA ALA A 90 -6.04 -17.52 -2.61
C ALA A 90 -5.59 -17.90 -4.03
N HIS A 91 -4.31 -18.24 -4.22
CA HIS A 91 -3.78 -18.71 -5.51
C HIS A 91 -4.44 -19.99 -6.03
N GLN A 92 -5.08 -20.79 -5.16
CA GLN A 92 -5.85 -21.95 -5.62
C GLN A 92 -7.00 -21.55 -6.55
N TRP A 93 -7.47 -20.29 -6.47
CA TRP A 93 -8.39 -19.68 -7.44
C TRP A 93 -7.66 -18.72 -8.41
N PHE A 94 -6.84 -17.80 -7.89
CA PHE A 94 -6.13 -16.77 -8.67
C PHE A 94 -4.70 -17.20 -8.98
N GLY A 95 -4.58 -18.08 -9.97
CA GLY A 95 -3.30 -18.58 -10.49
C GLY A 95 -3.41 -20.03 -10.91
N ASN A 96 -4.03 -20.88 -10.08
CA ASN A 96 -4.22 -22.29 -10.39
C ASN A 96 -5.49 -22.54 -11.21
N LEU A 97 -6.66 -22.13 -10.70
CA LEU A 97 -7.92 -22.31 -11.41
C LEU A 97 -8.07 -21.34 -12.58
N VAL A 98 -7.70 -20.08 -12.36
CA VAL A 98 -7.64 -19.04 -13.39
C VAL A 98 -6.21 -18.51 -13.43
N THR A 99 -5.50 -18.83 -14.51
CA THR A 99 -4.10 -18.43 -14.74
C THR A 99 -4.04 -17.31 -15.77
N MET A 100 -3.17 -16.32 -15.57
CA MET A 100 -2.84 -15.35 -16.62
C MET A 100 -2.34 -16.05 -17.89
N GLU A 101 -2.68 -15.51 -19.07
CA GLU A 101 -2.27 -16.10 -20.35
C GLU A 101 -0.75 -16.05 -20.56
N TRP A 102 -0.14 -14.95 -20.10
CA TRP A 102 1.31 -14.77 -20.12
C TRP A 102 1.78 -13.89 -18.96
N TRP A 103 3.07 -13.99 -18.65
CA TRP A 103 3.70 -13.34 -17.50
C TRP A 103 3.56 -11.82 -17.47
N ASN A 104 3.35 -11.15 -18.61
CA ASN A 104 3.08 -9.72 -18.65
C ASN A 104 1.84 -9.30 -17.82
N ASP A 105 0.95 -10.23 -17.51
CA ASP A 105 -0.22 -10.02 -16.67
C ASP A 105 -0.14 -10.81 -15.35
N LEU A 106 1.06 -11.06 -14.83
CA LEU A 106 1.31 -11.75 -13.55
C LEU A 106 0.50 -11.15 -12.38
N TRP A 107 0.25 -9.83 -12.42
CA TRP A 107 -0.58 -9.14 -11.42
C TRP A 107 -2.00 -9.73 -11.28
N LEU A 108 -2.53 -10.43 -12.30
CA LEU A 108 -3.81 -11.15 -12.22
C LEU A 108 -3.77 -12.28 -11.20
N ASN A 109 -2.59 -12.88 -10.98
CA ASN A 109 -2.39 -13.87 -9.94
C ASN A 109 -1.97 -13.17 -8.64
N GLU A 110 -0.79 -12.55 -8.64
CA GLU A 110 -0.12 -11.98 -7.45
C GLU A 110 -0.91 -10.85 -6.79
N GLY A 111 -1.46 -9.96 -7.60
CA GLY A 111 -2.24 -8.82 -7.13
C GLY A 111 -3.56 -9.24 -6.50
N PHE A 112 -4.24 -10.22 -7.11
CA PHE A 112 -5.46 -10.79 -6.54
C PHE A 112 -5.19 -11.63 -5.29
N ALA A 113 -4.14 -12.46 -5.29
CA ALA A 113 -3.76 -13.24 -4.12
C ALA A 113 -3.45 -12.36 -2.92
N THR A 114 -2.69 -11.28 -3.12
CA THR A 114 -2.41 -10.30 -2.05
C THR A 114 -3.63 -9.53 -1.62
N PHE A 115 -4.51 -9.13 -2.54
CA PHE A 115 -5.76 -8.50 -2.14
C PHE A 115 -6.60 -9.45 -1.26
N MET A 116 -6.71 -10.71 -1.67
CA MET A 116 -7.47 -11.72 -0.95
C MET A 116 -6.81 -12.16 0.37
N GLU A 117 -5.48 -12.06 0.49
CA GLU A 117 -4.74 -12.23 1.74
C GLU A 117 -5.23 -11.24 2.79
N TYR A 118 -5.10 -9.94 2.52
CA TYR A 118 -5.48 -8.91 3.49
C TYR A 118 -6.98 -8.90 3.76
N PHE A 119 -7.79 -9.11 2.73
CA PHE A 119 -9.24 -9.21 2.86
C PHE A 119 -9.66 -10.39 3.74
N ALA A 120 -9.13 -11.59 3.50
CA ALA A 120 -9.45 -12.76 4.31
C ALA A 120 -8.93 -12.64 5.75
N MET A 121 -7.76 -12.02 5.94
CA MET A 121 -7.24 -11.74 7.27
C MET A 121 -8.13 -10.78 8.06
N GLU A 122 -8.63 -9.71 7.43
CA GLU A 122 -9.54 -8.76 8.08
C GLU A 122 -10.87 -9.43 8.49
N GLU A 123 -11.40 -10.33 7.66
CA GLU A 123 -12.67 -11.03 7.91
C GLU A 123 -12.56 -12.17 8.94
N ILE A 124 -11.46 -12.94 8.91
CA ILE A 124 -11.33 -14.18 9.71
C ILE A 124 -10.45 -14.00 10.95
N PHE A 125 -9.47 -13.10 10.87
CA PHE A 125 -8.46 -12.87 11.91
C PHE A 125 -8.32 -11.38 12.26
N PRO A 126 -9.43 -10.67 12.58
CA PRO A 126 -9.40 -9.22 12.85
C PRO A 126 -8.47 -8.85 14.02
N GLU A 127 -8.21 -9.78 14.94
CA GLU A 127 -7.28 -9.60 16.05
C GLU A 127 -5.81 -9.41 15.63
N LEU A 128 -5.47 -9.71 14.38
CA LEU A 128 -4.12 -9.55 13.84
C LEU A 128 -3.86 -8.15 13.27
N HIS A 129 -4.90 -7.29 13.13
CA HIS A 129 -4.78 -5.92 12.64
C HIS A 129 -4.01 -5.81 11.31
N SER A 130 -4.36 -6.63 10.31
CA SER A 130 -3.69 -6.72 9.00
C SER A 130 -3.87 -5.46 8.13
N ASP A 131 -4.82 -4.60 8.47
CA ASP A 131 -5.14 -3.40 7.70
C ASP A 131 -4.04 -2.33 7.77
N GLU A 132 -3.28 -2.25 8.87
CA GLU A 132 -2.09 -1.40 8.97
C GLU A 132 -0.95 -1.91 8.07
N ASP A 133 -0.80 -3.23 7.93
CA ASP A 133 0.22 -3.83 7.06
C ASP A 133 -0.12 -3.56 5.60
N PHE A 134 -1.39 -3.65 5.24
CA PHE A 134 -1.87 -3.31 3.90
C PHE A 134 -1.60 -1.83 3.55
N LEU A 135 -1.82 -0.91 4.50
CA LEU A 135 -1.49 0.50 4.32
C LEU A 135 0.03 0.70 4.09
N ASN A 136 0.86 0.02 4.88
CA ASN A 136 2.32 0.06 4.73
C ASN A 136 2.78 -0.53 3.38
N LEU A 137 2.11 -1.57 2.89
CA LEU A 137 2.36 -2.13 1.56
C LEU A 137 2.09 -1.09 0.46
N ILE A 138 0.96 -0.37 0.55
CA ILE A 138 0.63 0.71 -0.39
C ILE A 138 1.72 1.80 -0.39
N PHE A 139 2.16 2.28 0.78
CA PHE A 139 3.21 3.30 0.85
C PHE A 139 4.54 2.83 0.26
N LYS A 140 4.92 1.56 0.49
CA LYS A 140 6.13 0.98 -0.12
C LYS A 140 6.01 0.87 -1.64
N ALA A 141 4.85 0.45 -2.15
CA ALA A 141 4.58 0.39 -3.58
C ALA A 141 4.68 1.80 -4.20
N MET A 142 4.07 2.81 -3.58
CA MET A 142 4.19 4.21 -4.03
C MET A 142 5.64 4.69 -4.05
N MET A 143 6.42 4.38 -3.01
CA MET A 143 7.83 4.78 -2.97
C MET A 143 8.63 4.19 -4.14
N LYS A 144 8.37 2.93 -4.53
CA LYS A 144 8.99 2.34 -5.75
C LYS A 144 8.43 2.95 -7.03
N ASP A 145 7.10 3.08 -7.13
CA ASP A 145 6.41 3.50 -8.35
C ASP A 145 6.70 4.96 -8.72
N SER A 146 7.01 5.76 -7.71
CA SER A 146 7.44 7.12 -7.88
C SER A 146 8.82 7.23 -8.55
N LEU A 147 9.64 6.18 -8.63
CA LEU A 147 10.95 6.25 -9.28
C LEU A 147 10.83 6.12 -10.80
N ASN A 148 11.69 6.81 -11.56
CA ASN A 148 11.71 6.62 -13.03
C ASN A 148 12.10 5.19 -13.44
N SER A 149 12.78 4.43 -12.58
CA SER A 149 13.08 3.01 -12.79
C SER A 149 11.86 2.09 -12.58
N SER A 150 10.70 2.62 -12.19
CA SER A 150 9.43 1.86 -12.15
C SER A 150 9.01 1.36 -13.53
N HIS A 151 8.11 0.39 -13.55
CA HIS A 151 7.45 -0.16 -14.73
C HIS A 151 5.91 -0.14 -14.57
N PRO A 152 5.15 -0.17 -15.68
CA PRO A 152 3.70 -0.39 -15.60
C PRO A 152 3.38 -1.75 -14.97
N ILE A 153 2.18 -1.88 -14.38
CA ILE A 153 1.71 -3.15 -13.78
C ILE A 153 1.66 -4.27 -14.83
N SER A 154 1.18 -3.97 -16.05
CA SER A 154 1.23 -4.88 -17.19
C SER A 154 2.27 -4.38 -18.19
N SER A 155 3.34 -5.16 -18.37
CA SER A 155 4.44 -4.81 -19.28
C SER A 155 4.98 -6.02 -20.02
N ALA A 156 5.39 -5.84 -21.27
CA ALA A 156 5.85 -6.95 -22.10
C ALA A 156 7.18 -7.50 -21.57
N VAL A 157 7.22 -8.80 -21.28
CA VAL A 157 8.41 -9.54 -20.83
C VAL A 157 8.71 -10.72 -21.75
N GLN A 158 10.00 -10.98 -22.00
CA GLN A 158 10.45 -12.02 -22.93
C GLN A 158 11.51 -12.96 -22.34
N SER A 159 12.28 -12.54 -21.33
CA SER A 159 13.32 -13.35 -20.69
C SER A 159 12.95 -13.76 -19.27
N SER A 160 13.53 -14.86 -18.77
CA SER A 160 13.31 -15.35 -17.40
C SER A 160 13.68 -14.31 -16.33
N GLN A 161 14.75 -13.55 -16.53
CA GLN A 161 15.14 -12.46 -15.63
C GLN A 161 14.07 -11.36 -15.57
N GLN A 162 13.50 -10.98 -16.72
CA GLN A 162 12.43 -9.99 -16.75
C GLN A 162 11.13 -10.51 -16.12
N ILE A 163 10.87 -11.82 -16.18
CA ILE A 163 9.75 -12.45 -15.49
C ILE A 163 9.97 -12.40 -13.97
N GLU A 164 11.18 -12.71 -13.49
CA GLU A 164 11.53 -12.57 -12.07
C GLU A 164 11.37 -11.13 -11.57
N GLU A 165 11.71 -10.14 -12.40
CA GLU A 165 11.54 -8.71 -12.07
C GLU A 165 10.06 -8.29 -11.93
N MET A 166 9.09 -9.08 -12.44
CA MET A 166 7.66 -8.79 -12.26
C MET A 166 7.13 -9.15 -10.86
N PHE A 167 7.86 -9.96 -10.09
CA PHE A 167 7.53 -10.27 -8.70
C PHE A 167 7.98 -9.14 -7.78
N ASP A 168 7.31 -7.99 -7.89
CA ASP A 168 7.65 -6.78 -7.17
C ASP A 168 6.43 -6.13 -6.51
N ALA A 169 6.65 -5.03 -5.78
CA ALA A 169 5.58 -4.42 -4.98
C ALA A 169 4.43 -3.83 -5.83
N LEU A 170 4.66 -3.57 -7.13
CA LEU A 170 3.72 -2.91 -8.04
C LEU A 170 2.67 -3.87 -8.58
N SER A 171 2.94 -5.18 -8.55
CA SER A 171 1.98 -6.23 -8.89
C SER A 171 0.81 -6.34 -7.89
N TYR A 172 0.83 -5.59 -6.77
CA TYR A 172 -0.08 -5.72 -5.63
C TYR A 172 -0.98 -4.49 -5.40
N ILE A 173 -2.00 -4.25 -6.24
CA ILE A 173 -2.90 -3.09 -6.10
C ILE A 173 -4.39 -3.44 -6.25
N LYS A 174 -5.21 -2.82 -5.39
CA LYS A 174 -6.67 -2.98 -5.21
C LYS A 174 -7.52 -2.21 -6.24
N ILE A 175 -8.72 -2.72 -6.54
CA ILE A 175 -9.75 -2.03 -7.34
C ILE A 175 -11.07 -1.99 -6.53
N THR A 176 -11.75 -0.84 -6.51
CA THR A 176 -13.09 -0.70 -5.89
C THR A 176 -14.17 -0.31 -6.90
N ASN A 177 -15.39 -0.75 -6.57
CA ASN A 177 -16.57 -0.96 -7.41
C ASN A 177 -17.33 0.32 -7.85
N GLY A 178 -18.03 0.26 -9.00
CA GLY A 178 -19.02 1.26 -9.44
C GLY A 178 -19.31 1.23 -10.94
N THR A 179 -20.46 1.80 -11.37
CA THR A 179 -21.10 1.90 -12.73
C THR A 179 -20.28 2.60 -13.81
N LEU A 180 -18.99 2.51 -13.67
CA LEU A 180 -17.96 3.08 -14.48
C LEU A 180 -17.63 2.15 -15.64
N ASP A 181 -17.11 2.71 -16.73
CA ASP A 181 -16.31 1.91 -17.65
C ASP A 181 -15.01 1.50 -16.94
N VAL A 182 -15.11 0.45 -16.11
CA VAL A 182 -14.02 -0.12 -15.32
C VAL A 182 -12.88 -0.51 -16.25
N LYS A 183 -13.18 -0.98 -17.46
CA LYS A 183 -12.17 -1.31 -18.47
C LYS A 183 -11.36 -0.08 -18.86
N LYS A 184 -12.01 1.05 -19.15
CA LYS A 184 -11.31 2.30 -19.50
C LYS A 184 -10.57 2.91 -18.31
N LEU A 185 -11.13 2.84 -17.10
CA LEU A 185 -10.46 3.26 -15.86
C LEU A 185 -9.20 2.43 -15.62
N MET A 186 -9.34 1.11 -15.54
CA MET A 186 -8.25 0.22 -15.16
C MET A 186 -7.14 0.22 -16.19
N LYS A 187 -7.45 0.40 -17.48
CA LYS A 187 -6.42 0.64 -18.50
C LYS A 187 -5.48 1.79 -18.16
N THR A 188 -5.96 2.86 -17.52
CA THR A 188 -5.09 3.99 -17.13
C THR A 188 -4.14 3.64 -15.99
N TRP A 189 -4.54 2.73 -15.11
CA TRP A 189 -3.74 2.30 -13.95
C TRP A 189 -2.76 1.17 -14.30
N ILE A 190 -3.15 0.24 -15.18
CA ILE A 190 -2.32 -0.94 -15.47
C ILE A 190 -1.27 -0.70 -16.57
N LEU A 191 -1.53 0.23 -17.51
CA LEU A 191 -0.67 0.46 -18.69
C LEU A 191 0.32 1.62 -18.52
N HIS A 192 0.25 2.36 -17.42
CA HIS A 192 1.13 3.49 -17.15
C HIS A 192 1.81 3.32 -15.78
N LYS A 193 3.14 3.44 -15.74
CA LYS A 193 3.91 3.53 -14.48
C LYS A 193 3.64 4.82 -13.73
N GLY A 194 3.88 4.86 -12.43
CA GLY A 194 3.67 6.02 -11.57
C GLY A 194 2.20 6.26 -11.24
N PHE A 195 1.96 7.15 -10.29
CA PHE A 195 0.63 7.48 -9.79
C PHE A 195 0.41 8.99 -9.77
N PRO A 196 -0.84 9.48 -9.66
CA PRO A 196 -1.10 10.91 -9.69
C PRO A 196 -0.79 11.58 -8.35
N LEU A 197 -0.23 12.78 -8.43
CA LEU A 197 -0.26 13.78 -7.39
C LEU A 197 -1.47 14.70 -7.64
N VAL A 198 -2.33 14.79 -6.63
CA VAL A 198 -3.56 15.59 -6.67
C VAL A 198 -3.32 16.87 -5.88
N THR A 199 -3.29 18.01 -6.56
CA THR A 199 -3.19 19.32 -5.93
C THR A 199 -4.58 19.89 -5.69
N VAL A 200 -4.84 20.27 -4.44
CA VAL A 200 -6.12 20.82 -3.97
C VAL A 200 -5.90 22.28 -3.58
N VAL A 201 -6.69 23.17 -4.16
CA VAL A 201 -6.74 24.59 -3.85
C VAL A 201 -8.16 24.97 -3.45
N ARG A 202 -8.35 25.43 -2.21
CA ARG A 202 -9.66 25.79 -1.67
C ARG A 202 -9.80 27.31 -1.62
N GLN A 203 -10.91 27.82 -2.18
CA GLN A 203 -11.29 29.23 -2.17
C GLN A 203 -12.76 29.35 -1.72
N GLY A 204 -12.96 29.55 -0.41
CA GLY A 204 -14.29 29.53 0.20
C GLY A 204 -14.97 28.17 0.00
N LYS A 205 -16.08 28.15 -0.75
CA LYS A 205 -16.83 26.93 -1.11
C LYS A 205 -16.26 26.19 -2.33
N ASN A 206 -15.42 26.83 -3.13
CA ASN A 206 -14.92 26.25 -4.37
C ASN A 206 -13.59 25.54 -4.12
N ILE A 207 -13.50 24.29 -4.54
CA ILE A 207 -12.28 23.49 -4.45
C ILE A 207 -11.83 23.17 -5.87
N SER A 208 -10.71 23.76 -6.27
CA SER A 208 -10.01 23.36 -7.50
C SER A 208 -9.15 22.14 -7.21
N VAL A 209 -9.30 21.12 -8.03
CA VAL A 209 -8.54 19.88 -8.00
C VAL A 209 -7.82 19.75 -9.33
N GLN A 210 -6.51 19.61 -9.28
CA GLN A 210 -5.64 19.39 -10.44
C GLN A 210 -4.81 18.15 -10.23
N GLN A 211 -4.57 17.39 -11.29
CA GLN A 211 -3.71 16.21 -11.21
C GLN A 211 -2.49 16.31 -12.12
N GLU A 212 -1.39 15.78 -11.62
CA GLU A 212 -0.14 15.63 -12.37
C GLU A 212 0.48 14.28 -12.06
N LYS A 213 1.30 13.76 -12.97
CA LYS A 213 2.03 12.51 -12.72
C LYS A 213 3.15 12.73 -11.70
N LEU A 214 3.17 11.93 -10.64
CA LEU A 214 4.28 11.92 -9.68
C LEU A 214 5.37 10.96 -10.14
N LEU A 215 6.56 11.51 -10.43
CA LEU A 215 7.80 10.77 -10.68
C LEU A 215 9.00 11.53 -10.09
N TYR A 216 9.78 10.90 -9.21
CA TYR A 216 11.13 11.31 -8.85
C TYR A 216 12.05 11.10 -10.04
N ARG A 217 12.64 12.20 -10.52
CA ARG A 217 13.67 12.18 -11.55
C ARG A 217 15.02 12.42 -10.88
N VAL A 218 15.90 11.42 -10.94
CA VAL A 218 17.33 11.56 -10.61
C VAL A 218 18.07 11.56 -11.95
N GLU A 219 18.61 12.70 -12.37
CA GLU A 219 19.49 12.79 -13.54
C GLU A 219 20.97 12.74 -13.08
N PRO A 220 21.89 12.20 -13.90
CA PRO A 220 23.31 12.10 -13.55
C PRO A 220 23.99 13.47 -13.34
N GLU A 221 24.99 13.47 -12.47
CA GLU A 221 25.66 14.59 -11.77
C GLU A 221 26.24 15.78 -12.57
N ASN A 222 26.07 15.87 -13.90
CA ASN A 222 26.82 16.83 -14.71
C ASN A 222 25.98 17.90 -15.43
N TRP A 223 25.17 18.73 -14.76
CA TRP A 223 24.80 20.04 -15.34
C TRP A 223 24.69 21.13 -14.27
N THR A 224 25.09 22.33 -14.69
CA THR A 224 25.28 23.59 -13.96
C THR A 224 24.11 24.04 -13.08
N SER A 225 24.41 24.97 -12.16
CA SER A 225 23.61 25.54 -11.05
C SER A 225 22.22 26.12 -11.36
N ASP A 226 21.67 25.88 -12.55
CA ASP A 226 20.29 26.19 -12.95
C ASP A 226 19.44 24.94 -13.22
N ALA A 227 19.86 23.76 -12.76
CA ALA A 227 19.06 22.54 -12.74
C ALA A 227 17.97 22.57 -11.66
N ARG A 228 17.11 23.59 -11.67
CA ARG A 228 15.87 23.60 -10.87
C ARG A 228 14.94 22.54 -11.45
N LEU A 229 14.84 21.40 -10.76
CA LEU A 229 13.68 20.48 -10.71
C LEU A 229 12.70 20.65 -11.89
N LEU A 230 13.11 20.22 -13.09
CA LEU A 230 12.19 20.13 -14.21
C LEU A 230 11.41 18.82 -14.09
N LEU A 231 10.40 18.84 -13.22
CA LEU A 231 9.25 17.95 -13.29
C LEU A 231 8.61 18.21 -14.66
N SER A 232 8.80 17.31 -15.62
CA SER A 232 7.95 17.31 -16.82
C SER A 232 6.59 16.81 -16.36
N TYR A 233 5.71 17.74 -16.00
CA TYR A 233 4.32 17.48 -15.68
C TYR A 233 3.62 16.98 -16.93
N TYR A 234 3.59 15.67 -17.13
CA TYR A 234 2.63 15.10 -18.05
C TYR A 234 1.28 15.16 -17.35
N PHE A 235 0.33 15.90 -17.93
CA PHE A 235 -1.09 15.77 -17.58
C PHE A 235 -1.47 14.32 -17.79
N LEU A 236 -1.70 13.65 -16.68
CA LEU A 236 -2.14 12.28 -16.71
C LEU A 236 -3.66 12.30 -16.80
N SER A 237 -4.22 11.45 -17.66
CA SER A 237 -5.67 11.19 -17.68
C SER A 237 -6.01 10.01 -16.77
N ILE A 238 -5.30 9.85 -15.64
CA ILE A 238 -5.66 8.84 -14.64
C ILE A 238 -6.95 9.30 -13.99
N LYS A 239 -7.91 8.41 -13.95
CA LYS A 239 -9.22 8.69 -13.39
C LYS A 239 -9.19 8.28 -11.93
N ILE A 240 -9.21 9.25 -11.01
CA ILE A 240 -9.15 8.99 -9.57
C ILE A 240 -10.54 8.92 -8.94
N TYR A 241 -10.66 8.12 -7.89
CA TYR A 241 -11.81 8.13 -6.99
C TYR A 241 -11.54 9.11 -5.86
N LEU A 242 -12.27 10.23 -5.83
CA LEU A 242 -12.17 11.21 -4.76
C LEU A 242 -13.11 10.82 -3.63
N GLN A 243 -12.58 10.70 -2.42
CA GLN A 243 -13.36 10.64 -1.19
C GLN A 243 -12.94 11.80 -0.31
N ILE A 244 -13.92 12.56 0.17
CA ILE A 244 -13.71 13.79 0.92
C ILE A 244 -14.31 13.64 2.31
N CYS A 245 -13.54 14.00 3.34
CA CYS A 245 -14.03 14.25 4.68
C CYS A 245 -13.93 15.76 4.95
N ILE A 246 -15.01 16.35 5.45
CA ILE A 246 -15.07 17.75 5.88
C ILE A 246 -15.59 17.82 7.31
N SER A 247 -15.32 18.93 8.00
CA SER A 247 -15.89 19.22 9.31
C SER A 247 -17.42 19.12 9.29
N PHE A 248 -18.00 18.38 10.25
CA PHE A 248 -19.43 18.04 10.41
C PHE A 248 -20.43 19.19 10.11
N PRO A 249 -21.69 18.89 9.68
CA PRO A 249 -22.30 17.55 9.64
C PRO A 249 -22.36 16.89 8.25
N PHE A 250 -21.79 17.48 7.21
CA PHE A 250 -21.84 16.88 5.88
C PHE A 250 -20.60 16.04 5.61
N VAL A 251 -20.63 14.71 5.75
CA VAL A 251 -19.59 13.91 5.08
C VAL A 251 -19.95 13.84 3.60
N PHE A 252 -19.41 14.74 2.77
CA PHE A 252 -19.59 14.66 1.33
C PHE A 252 -18.75 13.50 0.75
N ARG A 253 -19.32 12.30 0.71
CA ARG A 253 -18.80 11.17 -0.08
C ARG A 253 -19.25 11.32 -1.54
N GLY A 254 -18.70 12.31 -2.24
CA GLY A 254 -18.94 12.46 -3.68
C GLY A 254 -17.85 11.77 -4.48
N SER A 255 -18.22 10.74 -5.25
CA SER A 255 -17.31 10.06 -6.17
C SER A 255 -17.43 10.67 -7.56
N SER A 256 -16.34 11.16 -8.12
CA SER A 256 -16.31 11.58 -9.52
C SER A 256 -14.91 11.48 -10.08
N ILE A 257 -14.86 11.25 -11.39
CA ILE A 257 -13.64 11.06 -12.15
C ILE A 257 -13.30 12.34 -12.85
N PHE A 258 -12.10 12.85 -12.59
CA PHE A 258 -11.65 14.09 -13.19
C PHE A 258 -10.18 14.00 -13.60
N SER A 259 -9.82 14.82 -14.59
CA SER A 259 -8.44 15.23 -14.79
C SER A 259 -8.15 16.50 -14.01
N ASP A 260 -8.95 17.53 -14.27
CA ASP A 260 -9.06 18.73 -13.44
C ASP A 260 -10.54 18.97 -13.16
N ALA A 261 -10.87 19.48 -11.98
CA ALA A 261 -12.25 19.78 -11.60
C ALA A 261 -12.35 20.92 -10.61
N VAL A 262 -13.50 21.57 -10.64
CA VAL A 262 -13.94 22.46 -9.57
C VAL A 262 -15.12 21.80 -8.87
N ILE A 263 -14.97 21.57 -7.57
CA ILE A 263 -16.00 21.02 -6.70
C ILE A 263 -16.55 22.18 -5.87
N GLU A 264 -17.85 22.47 -6.01
CA GLU A 264 -18.54 23.45 -5.18
C GLU A 264 -19.15 22.73 -3.96
N LEU A 265 -18.73 23.15 -2.76
CA LEU A 265 -19.31 22.69 -1.52
C LEU A 265 -20.63 23.40 -1.23
N PRO A 266 -21.60 22.72 -0.57
CA PRO A 266 -22.83 23.37 -0.16
C PRO A 266 -22.57 24.55 0.81
N GLU A 267 -21.58 24.41 1.68
CA GLU A 267 -21.19 25.38 2.71
C GLU A 267 -19.67 25.46 2.85
N GLU A 268 -19.18 26.55 3.43
CA GLU A 268 -17.76 26.67 3.78
C GLU A 268 -17.44 25.77 4.97
N VAL A 269 -16.26 25.15 4.93
CA VAL A 269 -15.83 24.15 5.91
C VAL A 269 -14.53 24.60 6.57
N GLU A 270 -14.29 24.16 7.81
CA GLU A 270 -13.07 24.51 8.53
C GLU A 270 -11.85 23.84 7.89
N TRP A 271 -11.98 22.57 7.50
CA TRP A 271 -10.93 21.78 6.89
C TRP A 271 -11.49 20.76 5.89
N ILE A 272 -10.60 20.27 5.02
CA ILE A 272 -10.91 19.24 4.03
C ILE A 272 -9.79 18.20 3.96
N LYS A 273 -10.16 16.92 3.92
CA LYS A 273 -9.24 15.79 3.72
C LYS A 273 -9.72 14.95 2.53
N PHE A 274 -8.88 14.87 1.50
CA PHE A 274 -9.03 13.99 0.35
C PHE A 274 -8.34 12.65 0.57
N ASN A 275 -8.73 11.63 -0.21
CA ASN A 275 -8.22 10.26 -0.09
C ASN A 275 -8.44 9.67 1.30
N VAL A 276 -9.71 9.67 1.73
CA VAL A 276 -10.15 9.15 3.02
C VAL A 276 -9.79 7.66 3.14
N GLU A 277 -9.25 7.27 4.29
CA GLU A 277 -8.73 5.92 4.59
C GLU A 277 -7.57 5.45 3.69
N MET A 278 -6.94 6.34 2.92
CA MET A 278 -5.94 5.96 1.89
C MET A 278 -6.50 4.92 0.90
N SER A 279 -7.78 5.05 0.56
CA SER A 279 -8.49 4.12 -0.33
C SER A 279 -8.08 4.25 -1.80
N GLY A 280 -7.52 5.39 -2.20
CA GLY A 280 -7.01 5.64 -3.54
C GLY A 280 -5.49 5.58 -3.62
N TYR A 281 -4.99 5.08 -4.75
CA TYR A 281 -3.56 5.02 -5.05
C TYR A 281 -3.05 6.38 -5.61
N TYR A 282 -3.08 7.42 -4.79
CA TYR A 282 -2.59 8.77 -5.12
C TYR A 282 -2.19 9.59 -3.88
N ILE A 283 -1.29 10.56 -4.06
CA ILE A 283 -0.90 11.52 -3.01
C ILE A 283 -1.68 12.82 -3.18
N VAL A 284 -1.96 13.53 -2.08
CA VAL A 284 -2.65 14.81 -2.09
C VAL A 284 -1.75 15.93 -1.57
N HIS A 285 -1.67 17.04 -2.31
CA HIS A 285 -1.07 18.29 -1.88
C HIS A 285 -2.14 19.36 -1.63
N TYR A 286 -2.18 19.89 -0.41
CA TYR A 286 -3.07 20.99 -0.03
C TYR A 286 -2.31 22.32 -0.16
N ALA A 287 -2.32 22.95 -1.33
CA ALA A 287 -1.44 24.07 -1.67
C ALA A 287 -1.45 25.21 -0.62
N GLU A 288 -2.62 25.51 -0.08
CA GLU A 288 -2.80 26.57 0.93
C GLU A 288 -3.30 26.04 2.28
N ASP A 289 -3.77 24.79 2.34
CA ASP A 289 -4.52 24.24 3.49
C ASP A 289 -3.72 23.31 4.39
N TRP A 290 -2.42 23.07 4.12
CA TRP A 290 -1.59 22.24 5.01
C TRP A 290 -1.57 22.77 6.44
N LYS A 291 -1.52 24.09 6.64
CA LYS A 291 -1.51 24.69 7.99
C LYS A 291 -2.79 24.38 8.75
N THR A 292 -3.94 24.43 8.07
CA THR A 292 -5.25 24.06 8.61
C THR A 292 -5.26 22.61 9.11
N LEU A 293 -4.72 21.68 8.32
CA LEU A 293 -4.64 20.26 8.70
C LEU A 293 -3.65 20.03 9.85
N ILE A 294 -2.53 20.74 9.89
CA ILE A 294 -1.56 20.69 10.99
C ILE A 294 -2.20 21.18 12.30
N ASP A 295 -2.96 22.28 12.24
CA ASP A 295 -3.66 22.83 13.40
C ASP A 295 -4.78 21.90 13.88
N LEU A 296 -5.49 21.25 12.95
CA LEU A 296 -6.46 20.21 13.27
C LEU A 296 -5.81 19.06 14.03
N LEU A 297 -4.66 18.55 13.56
CA LEU A 297 -3.95 17.45 14.22
C LEU A 297 -3.48 17.83 15.63
N LYS A 298 -2.93 19.04 15.80
CA LYS A 298 -2.51 19.56 17.12
C LYS A 298 -3.69 19.73 18.09
N LYS A 299 -4.85 20.19 17.60
CA LYS A 299 -6.03 20.50 18.43
C LYS A 299 -6.87 19.25 18.72
N ASN A 300 -7.10 18.41 17.71
CA ASN A 300 -7.92 17.20 17.79
C ASN A 300 -7.58 16.23 16.66
N HIS A 301 -6.44 15.53 16.77
CA HIS A 301 -6.04 14.51 15.78
C HIS A 301 -7.10 13.41 15.57
N THR A 302 -7.91 13.08 16.58
CA THR A 302 -8.97 12.05 16.46
C THR A 302 -10.12 12.42 15.53
N ALA A 303 -10.18 13.68 15.06
CA ALA A 303 -11.10 14.09 13.99
C ALA A 303 -10.83 13.39 12.64
N LEU A 304 -9.62 12.88 12.44
CA LEU A 304 -9.22 12.08 11.29
C LEU A 304 -8.95 10.64 11.73
N SER A 305 -9.20 9.66 10.87
CA SER A 305 -8.91 8.25 11.19
C SER A 305 -7.41 7.98 11.27
N THR A 306 -7.04 6.85 11.87
CA THR A 306 -5.62 6.43 11.98
C THR A 306 -4.93 6.36 10.60
N LYS A 307 -5.62 5.84 9.57
CA LYS A 307 -5.11 5.75 8.20
C LYS A 307 -4.99 7.11 7.53
N ASP A 308 -5.93 8.02 7.77
CA ASP A 308 -5.85 9.39 7.25
C ASP A 308 -4.66 10.15 7.83
N ARG A 309 -4.38 9.99 9.13
CA ARG A 309 -3.23 10.61 9.78
C ARG A 309 -1.90 10.06 9.26
N ALA A 310 -1.79 8.73 9.13
CA ALA A 310 -0.63 8.09 8.50
C ALA A 310 -0.43 8.56 7.05
N ASN A 311 -1.52 8.67 6.27
CA ASN A 311 -1.48 9.18 4.90
C ASN A 311 -1.01 10.64 4.82
N LEU A 312 -1.46 11.52 5.72
CA LEU A 312 -0.97 12.90 5.78
C LEU A 312 0.53 12.98 6.05
N ILE A 313 1.05 12.15 6.97
CA ILE A 313 2.49 12.04 7.24
C ILE A 313 3.23 11.56 5.98
N ASN A 314 2.79 10.46 5.37
CA ASN A 314 3.39 9.96 4.13
C ASN A 314 3.42 11.02 3.02
N SER A 315 2.30 11.71 2.83
CA SER A 315 2.12 12.71 1.78
C SER A 315 3.03 13.92 1.99
N ILE A 316 3.07 14.52 3.19
CA ILE A 316 3.86 15.74 3.40
C ILE A 316 5.37 15.48 3.31
N PHE A 317 5.87 14.33 3.78
CA PHE A 317 7.28 13.97 3.64
C PHE A 317 7.66 13.67 2.19
N SER A 318 6.77 13.01 1.43
CA SER A 318 6.96 12.81 -0.01
C SER A 318 6.99 14.15 -0.75
N LEU A 319 6.09 15.08 -0.42
CA LEU A 319 6.06 16.42 -1.01
C LEU A 319 7.29 17.25 -0.64
N ALA A 320 7.80 17.10 0.58
CA ALA A 320 9.05 17.71 0.99
C ALA A 320 10.25 17.19 0.19
N GLY A 321 10.30 15.88 -0.05
CA GLY A 321 11.30 15.26 -0.94
C GLY A 321 11.23 15.75 -2.39
N LEU A 322 10.05 16.15 -2.85
CA LEU A 322 9.81 16.74 -4.18
C LEU A 322 10.06 18.25 -4.24
N GLY A 323 10.30 18.93 -3.11
CA GLY A 323 10.40 20.38 -3.03
C GLY A 323 9.08 21.13 -3.21
N LYS A 324 7.94 20.43 -3.15
CA LYS A 324 6.59 21.04 -3.18
C LYS A 324 6.14 21.55 -1.81
N GLU A 325 6.71 21.00 -0.75
CA GLU A 325 6.55 21.50 0.62
C GLU A 325 7.90 21.62 1.32
N SER A 326 7.96 22.38 2.40
CA SER A 326 9.19 22.48 3.20
C SER A 326 9.31 21.31 4.16
N LEU A 327 10.55 20.85 4.37
CA LEU A 327 10.84 19.85 5.40
C LEU A 327 10.47 20.37 6.81
N GLU A 328 10.58 21.68 7.04
CA GLU A 328 10.12 22.34 8.27
C GLU A 328 8.61 22.11 8.49
N LYS A 329 7.77 22.26 7.46
CA LYS A 329 6.33 22.03 7.57
C LYS A 329 6.01 20.55 7.79
N ALA A 330 6.78 19.63 7.19
CA ALA A 330 6.67 18.20 7.47
C ALA A 330 7.00 17.86 8.94
N PHE A 331 8.04 18.47 9.52
CA PHE A 331 8.34 18.35 10.95
C PHE A 331 7.25 18.99 11.82
N GLU A 332 6.73 20.15 11.44
CA GLU A 332 5.62 20.79 12.14
C GLU A 332 4.39 19.88 12.18
N LEU A 333 4.12 19.17 11.08
CA LEU A 333 3.01 18.23 11.00
C LEU A 333 3.17 17.06 11.97
N ILE A 334 4.36 16.55 12.25
CA ILE A 334 4.52 15.43 13.18
C ILE A 334 4.60 15.84 14.65
N ASN A 335 4.59 17.14 14.97
CA ASN A 335 4.60 17.61 16.36
C ASN A 335 3.36 17.16 17.17
N TYR A 336 2.23 16.84 16.54
CA TYR A 336 1.06 16.32 17.29
C TYR A 336 1.28 14.90 17.83
N LEU A 337 2.32 14.18 17.38
CA LEU A 337 2.56 12.78 17.77
C LEU A 337 2.80 12.60 19.27
N GLU A 338 3.13 13.66 20.01
CA GLU A 338 3.15 13.65 21.48
C GLU A 338 1.82 13.17 22.09
N ASN A 339 0.71 13.39 21.38
CA ASN A 339 -0.64 12.98 21.79
C ASN A 339 -1.17 11.76 20.99
N GLU A 340 -0.37 11.20 20.08
CA GLU A 340 -0.80 10.08 19.25
C GLU A 340 -0.59 8.73 19.96
N SER A 341 -1.58 7.84 19.85
CA SER A 341 -1.55 6.50 20.45
C SER A 341 -1.76 5.37 19.44
N SER A 342 -2.14 5.69 18.20
CA SER A 342 -2.40 4.73 17.13
C SER A 342 -1.09 4.34 16.43
N THR A 343 -0.93 3.04 16.15
CA THR A 343 0.30 2.49 15.61
C THR A 343 0.61 2.98 14.20
N ALA A 344 -0.37 3.05 13.29
CA ALA A 344 -0.14 3.47 11.90
C ALA A 344 0.55 4.85 11.74
N PRO A 345 0.06 5.97 12.32
CA PRO A 345 0.74 7.26 12.21
C PRO A 345 2.11 7.29 12.89
N LEU A 346 2.27 6.62 14.05
CA LEU A 346 3.55 6.54 14.76
C LEU A 346 4.62 5.80 13.94
N THR A 347 4.27 4.62 13.43
CA THR A 347 5.18 3.81 12.61
C THR A 347 5.52 4.49 11.30
N GLN A 348 4.55 5.17 10.67
CA GLN A 348 4.81 5.94 9.46
C GLN A 348 5.77 7.12 9.71
N ALA A 349 5.60 7.85 10.82
CA ALA A 349 6.54 8.91 11.19
C ALA A 349 7.94 8.35 11.46
N LEU A 350 8.06 7.29 12.27
CA LEU A 350 9.33 6.62 12.54
C LEU A 350 10.02 6.15 11.25
N PHE A 351 9.26 5.62 10.30
CA PHE A 351 9.79 5.23 8.99
C PHE A 351 10.38 6.46 8.26
N GLN A 352 9.64 7.56 8.13
CA GLN A 352 10.14 8.77 7.47
C GLN A 352 11.39 9.33 8.17
N MET A 353 11.39 9.37 9.50
CA MET A 353 12.53 9.80 10.30
C MET A 353 13.75 8.91 10.09
N SER A 354 13.55 7.59 10.03
CA SER A 354 14.64 6.63 9.79
C SER A 354 15.32 6.84 8.44
N LEU A 355 14.58 7.23 7.40
CA LEU A 355 15.15 7.56 6.09
C LEU A 355 16.09 8.77 6.20
N ILE A 356 15.68 9.81 6.91
CA ILE A 356 16.48 11.02 7.15
C ILE A 356 17.72 10.69 8.00
N TYR A 357 17.54 9.95 9.10
CA TYR A 357 18.62 9.49 9.96
C TYR A 357 19.69 8.75 9.16
N ASN A 358 19.28 7.72 8.40
CA ASN A 358 20.19 6.89 7.62
C ASN A 358 20.96 7.69 6.56
N LEU A 359 20.34 8.72 5.97
CA LEU A 359 21.01 9.62 5.02
C LEU A 359 22.06 10.50 5.71
N LEU A 360 21.74 11.07 6.86
CA LEU A 360 22.67 11.90 7.63
C LEU A 360 23.85 11.09 8.16
N GLU A 361 23.59 9.89 8.67
CA GLU A 361 24.61 8.96 9.14
C GLU A 361 25.59 8.59 8.00
N LYS A 362 25.06 8.24 6.82
CA LYS A 362 25.89 7.97 5.62
C LYS A 362 26.70 9.17 5.15
N LYS A 363 26.22 10.40 5.40
CA LYS A 363 26.96 11.63 5.10
C LYS A 363 27.98 12.01 6.17
N GLY A 364 28.05 11.29 7.29
CA GLY A 364 28.93 11.61 8.42
C GLY A 364 28.42 12.74 9.32
N GLU A 365 27.17 13.17 9.15
CA GLU A 365 26.55 14.27 9.91
C GLU A 365 26.00 13.77 11.26
N GLN A 366 26.87 13.19 12.09
CA GLN A 366 26.48 12.47 13.31
C GLN A 366 25.70 13.33 14.31
N GLN A 367 26.06 14.61 14.47
CA GLN A 367 25.36 15.52 15.38
C GLN A 367 23.93 15.82 14.92
N LEU A 368 23.69 15.89 13.61
CA LEU A 368 22.35 16.07 13.05
C LEU A 368 21.56 14.78 13.10
N ALA A 369 22.18 13.64 12.76
CA ALA A 369 21.55 12.32 12.84
C ALA A 369 21.05 12.03 14.27
N ALA A 370 21.84 12.37 15.29
CA ALA A 370 21.46 12.21 16.70
C ALA A 370 20.27 13.07 17.16
N ARG A 371 19.87 14.10 16.40
CA ARG A 371 18.68 14.93 16.68
C ARG A 371 17.41 14.43 15.99
N VAL A 372 17.55 13.50 15.05
CA VAL A 372 16.44 12.87 14.32
C VAL A 372 15.96 11.60 15.02
N MET A 373 16.85 10.98 15.81
CA MET A 373 16.53 9.91 16.76
C MET A 373 15.84 10.48 17.99
#